data_AF-A0A2R5L9D2-F1
#
_entry.id   AF-A0A2R5L9D2-F1
#
_cell.length_a   1.000
_cell.length_b   1.000
_cell.length_c   1.000
_cell.angle_alpha   90.00
_cell.angle_beta   90.00
_cell.angle_gamma   90.00
#
_symmetry.space_group_name_H-M   'P 1'
#
loop_
_entity.id
_entity.type
_entity.pdbx_description
1 polymer ?
#
loop_
_entity_poly.entity_id
_entity_poly.type
_entity_poly.pdbx_seq_one_letter_code
_entity_poly.pdbx_strand_id
1 'polypeptide(L)' 'ERLPEVRPKPKKVEHHCSFCSYSNRKRSLIIIHERIHTGERPFVCGVCGNAFATTSSLNAHSRKFHAGER' A
#
# COMPACT_ATOMS: atom_id res chain seq x y z
N GLU A 1 8.30 5.60 49.47
CA GLU A 1 8.18 4.46 48.55
C GLU A 1 7.97 5.00 47.13
N ARG A 2 8.88 4.72 46.20
CA ARG A 2 8.80 5.26 44.83
C ARG A 2 7.93 4.32 44.00
N LEU A 3 6.77 4.79 43.53
CA LEU A 3 5.91 4.04 42.62
C LEU A 3 6.68 3.76 41.32
N PRO A 4 6.63 2.54 40.75
CA PRO A 4 7.31 2.24 39.51
C PRO A 4 6.71 3.05 38.36
N GLU A 5 7.55 3.74 37.60
CA GLU A 5 7.14 4.48 36.41
C GLU A 5 6.72 3.50 35.30
N VAL A 6 5.41 3.22 35.23
CA VAL A 6 4.83 2.46 34.14
C VAL A 6 4.87 3.33 32.89
N ARG A 7 5.84 3.09 32.00
CA ARG A 7 5.86 3.71 30.68
C ARG A 7 4.64 3.22 29.89
N PRO A 8 3.69 4.09 29.51
CA PRO A 8 2.54 3.66 28.73
C PRO A 8 3.01 3.16 27.36
N LYS A 9 2.62 1.93 26.99
CA LYS A 9 2.94 1.41 25.66
C LYS A 9 2.22 2.26 24.60
N PRO A 10 2.89 2.65 23.51
CA PRO A 10 2.26 3.45 22.47
C PRO A 10 1.08 2.69 21.88
N LYS A 11 -0.10 3.32 21.88
CA LYS A 11 -1.29 2.77 21.23
C LYS A 11 -0.96 2.56 19.75
N LYS A 12 -1.12 1.32 19.25
CA LYS A 12 -0.94 1.03 17.84
C LYS A 12 -2.10 1.69 17.10
N VAL A 13 -1.79 2.72 16.31
CA VAL A 13 -2.77 3.36 15.44
C VAL A 13 -3.01 2.46 14.24
N GLU A 14 -4.26 2.08 14.02
CA GLU A 14 -4.70 1.30 12.86
C GLU A 14 -5.52 2.20 11.94
N HIS A 15 -5.41 1.95 10.64
CA HIS A 15 -6.21 2.59 9.61
C HIS A 15 -7.14 1.53 9.03
N HIS A 16 -8.40 1.89 8.84
CA HIS A 16 -9.44 0.97 8.39
C HIS A 16 -9.81 1.28 6.95
N CYS A 17 -10.13 0.25 6.17
CA CYS A 17 -10.67 0.39 4.84
C CYS A 17 -12.11 0.94 4.91
N SER A 18 -12.46 1.82 3.98
CA SER A 18 -13.80 2.41 3.92
C SER A 18 -14.88 1.45 3.37
N PHE A 19 -14.46 0.38 2.70
CA PHE A 19 -15.35 -0.54 1.97
C PHE A 19 -15.47 -1.93 2.61
N CYS A 20 -14.56 -2.29 3.54
CA CYS A 20 -14.60 -3.58 4.22
C CYS A 20 -13.92 -3.50 5.60
N SER A 21 -14.02 -4.58 6.38
CA SER A 21 -13.44 -4.66 7.73
C SER A 21 -11.91 -4.79 7.78
N TYR A 22 -11.23 -4.73 6.63
CA TYR A 22 -9.77 -4.82 6.58
C TYR A 22 -9.12 -3.58 7.22
N SER A 23 -8.10 -3.80 8.06
CA SER A 23 -7.31 -2.73 8.68
C SER A 23 -5.80 -2.97 8.53
N ASN A 24 -5.05 -1.88 8.55
CA ASN A 24 -3.60 -1.91 8.48
C ASN A 24 -3.01 -0.76 9.30
N ARG A 25 -1.86 -1.00 9.93
CA ARG A 25 -1.12 0.03 10.68
C ARG A 25 -0.57 1.15 9.79
N LYS A 26 -0.39 0.89 8.49
CA LYS A 26 0.10 1.87 7.51
C LYS A 26 -1.06 2.37 6.66
N ARG A 27 -1.33 3.68 6.72
CA ARG A 27 -2.36 4.34 5.89
C ARG A 27 -2.14 4.11 4.39
N SER A 28 -0.89 4.15 3.94
CA SER A 28 -0.55 3.90 2.53
C SER A 28 -0.98 2.51 2.05
N LEU A 29 -0.94 1.50 2.92
CA LEU A 29 -1.41 0.16 2.57
C LEU A 29 -2.94 0.09 2.51
N ILE A 30 -3.66 0.84 3.34
CA ILE A 30 -5.12 0.95 3.22
C ILE A 30 -5.50 1.65 1.91
N ILE A 31 -4.84 2.75 1.54
CA ILE A 31 -5.11 3.45 0.28
C ILE A 31 -4.87 2.53 -0.93
N ILE A 32 -3.78 1.75 -0.90
CA ILE A 32 -3.52 0.76 -1.95
C ILE A 32 -4.57 -0.34 -1.95
N HIS A 33 -5.00 -0.79 -0.77
CA HIS A 33 -6.04 -1.79 -0.63
C HIS A 33 -7.38 -1.28 -1.17
N GLU A 34 -7.77 -0.03 -0.91
CA GLU A 34 -9.03 0.56 -1.41
C GLU A 34 -9.13 0.52 -2.94
N ARG A 35 -7.99 0.51 -3.66
CA ARG A 35 -7.96 0.34 -5.13
C ARG A 35 -8.52 -0.99 -5.62
N ILE A 36 -8.60 -2.02 -4.77
CA ILE A 36 -9.26 -3.28 -5.16
C ILE A 36 -10.78 -3.12 -5.26
N HIS A 37 -11.34 -2.17 -4.50
CA HIS A 37 -12.77 -1.87 -4.50
C HIS A 37 -13.10 -0.88 -5.62
N THR A 38 -12.29 0.17 -5.77
CA THR A 38 -12.52 1.19 -6.81
C THR A 38 -12.06 0.75 -8.20
N GLY A 39 -11.22 -0.28 -8.29
CA GLY A 39 -10.60 -0.71 -9.55
C GLY A 39 -9.55 0.28 -10.08
N GLU A 40 -9.18 1.29 -9.29
CA GLU A 40 -8.24 2.32 -9.73
C GLU A 40 -6.83 1.75 -9.91
N ARG A 41 -6.31 1.91 -11.13
CA ARG A 41 -4.96 1.49 -11.50
C ARG A 41 -4.18 2.67 -12.08
N PRO A 42 -3.72 3.60 -11.21
CA PRO A 42 -3.09 4.84 -11.65
C PRO A 42 -1.72 4.64 -12.31
N PHE A 43 -1.10 3.46 -12.14
CA PHE A 43 0.24 3.21 -12.65
C PHE A 43 0.17 2.44 -13.97
N VAL A 44 0.23 3.18 -15.06
CA VAL A 44 0.19 2.61 -16.41
C VAL A 44 1.62 2.40 -16.93
N CYS A 45 1.87 1.26 -17.55
CA CYS A 45 3.10 1.01 -18.28
C CYS A 45 3.09 1.84 -19.57
N GLY A 46 4.06 2.74 -19.72
CA GLY A 46 4.20 3.58 -20.91
C GLY A 46 4.55 2.81 -22.19
N VAL A 47 5.02 1.56 -22.07
CA VAL A 47 5.36 0.72 -23.22
C VAL A 47 4.14 -0.04 -23.74
N CYS A 48 3.52 -0.86 -22.89
CA CYS A 48 2.46 -1.77 -23.31
C CYS A 48 1.06 -1.34 -22.87
N GLY A 49 0.91 -0.22 -22.16
CA GLY A 49 -0.37 0.29 -21.69
C GLY A 49 -1.01 -0.48 -20.52
N ASN A 50 -0.33 -1.49 -19.97
CA ASN A 50 -0.86 -2.25 -18.83
C ASN A 50 -0.96 -1.40 -17.56
N ALA A 51 -2.12 -1.42 -16.90
CA ALA A 51 -2.38 -0.65 -15.69
C ALA A 51 -2.22 -1.49 -14.41
N PHE A 52 -1.54 -0.92 -13.41
CA PHE A 52 -1.22 -1.56 -12.14
C PHE A 52 -1.70 -0.72 -10.95
N ALA A 53 -2.03 -1.41 -9.85
CA ALA A 53 -2.46 -0.77 -8.61
C ALA A 53 -1.29 -0.20 -7.79
N THR A 54 -0.05 -0.65 -8.01
CA THR A 54 1.14 -0.15 -7.31
C THR A 54 2.34 0.06 -8.23
N THR A 55 3.23 0.99 -7.85
CA THR A 55 4.52 1.23 -8.54
C THR A 55 5.43 0.01 -8.50
N SER A 56 5.42 -0.74 -7.39
CA SER A 56 6.24 -1.95 -7.25
C SER A 56 5.82 -3.02 -8.28
N SER A 57 4.49 -3.20 -8.45
CA SER A 57 3.94 -4.09 -9.48
C SER A 57 4.32 -3.63 -10.90
N LEU A 58 4.20 -2.33 -11.20
CA LEU A 58 4.60 -1.77 -12.50
C LEU A 58 6.11 -1.95 -12.75
N ASN A 59 6.95 -1.68 -11.75
CA ASN A 59 8.41 -1.80 -11.88
C ASN A 59 8.83 -3.27 -12.06
N ALA A 60 8.23 -4.20 -11.30
CA ALA A 60 8.46 -5.62 -11.50
C ALA A 60 8.03 -6.08 -12.90
N HIS A 61 6.90 -5.59 -13.40
CA HIS A 61 6.46 -5.82 -14.77
C HIS A 61 7.46 -5.25 -15.79
N SER A 62 7.85 -3.98 -15.66
CA SER A 62 8.83 -3.34 -16.55
C SER A 62 10.15 -4.10 -16.55
N ARG A 63 10.71 -4.44 -15.39
CA ARG A 63 11.95 -5.23 -15.33
C ARG A 63 11.83 -6.62 -15.93
N LYS A 64 10.64 -7.24 -15.91
CA LYS A 64 10.44 -8.60 -16.42
C LYS A 64 10.18 -8.65 -17.93
N PHE A 65 9.45 -7.66 -18.45
CA PHE A 65 8.96 -7.68 -19.83
C PHE A 65 9.59 -6.60 -20.72
N HIS A 66 10.11 -5.54 -20.11
CA HIS A 66 10.63 -4.34 -20.76
C HIS A 66 12.08 -4.06 -20.31
N ALA A 67 12.83 -5.12 -19.96
CA ALA A 67 14.16 -5.07 -19.34
C ALA A 67 15.26 -4.38 -20.18
N GLY A 68 14.92 -3.87 -21.37
CA GLY A 68 15.81 -3.16 -22.28
C GLY A 68 15.22 -1.88 -22.86
N GLU A 69 14.09 -1.40 -22.35
CA GLU A 69 13.46 -0.17 -22.84
C GLU A 69 13.86 0.99 -21.93
N ARG A 70 14.91 1.68 -22.34
CA ARG A 70 15.44 2.90 -21.73
C ARG A 70 15.62 3.96 -22.80
#